data_AF-A0A926NWG5-F1
#
_entry.id   AF-A0A926NWG5-F1
#
_cell.length_a   1.000
_cell.length_b   1.000
_cell.length_c   1.000
_cell.angle_alpha   90.00
_cell.angle_beta   90.00
_cell.angle_gamma   90.00
#
_symmetry.space_group_name_H-M   'P 1'
#
loop_
_entity.id
_entity.type
_entity.pdbx_description
1 polymer ?
#
loop_
_entity_poly.entity_id
_entity_poly.type
_entity_poly.pdbx_seq_one_letter_code
_entity_poly.pdbx_strand_id
1 'polypeptide(L)'
;MSDSNNQSTGPDGTIPVNDAITLTRNWRTYLAASQQGFIAQSFSIPIVDFQNILTYNPDAEAVRAYIGLESATDPLSAKLVLVPVVDGQDVLFIDTTTPGGVGGDPNSSNVYDLTNVCPPTCAATGSPLSE
;
A
#
# COMPACT_ATOMS: atom_id res chain seq x y z
N MET A 1 18.95 -12.04 -5.43
CA MET A 1 18.36 -13.40 -5.40
C MET A 1 16.87 -13.18 -5.64
N SER A 2 16.29 -13.87 -6.60
CA SER A 2 14.87 -13.72 -6.95
C SER A 2 14.02 -14.30 -5.82
N ASP A 3 13.27 -13.45 -5.12
CA ASP A 3 12.35 -13.87 -4.06
C ASP A 3 11.10 -14.50 -4.69
N SER A 4 11.19 -15.80 -4.90
CA SER A 4 10.07 -16.67 -5.23
C SER A 4 9.18 -16.89 -4.00
N ASN A 5 7.87 -16.64 -4.17
CA ASN A 5 6.73 -17.09 -3.34
C ASN A 5 6.27 -16.25 -2.13
N ASN A 6 5.95 -14.98 -2.35
CA ASN A 6 4.90 -14.31 -1.57
C ASN A 6 3.82 -13.73 -2.49
N GLN A 7 3.33 -14.55 -3.42
CA GLN A 7 2.22 -14.15 -4.28
C GLN A 7 0.97 -13.99 -3.40
N SER A 8 0.53 -12.75 -3.22
CA SER A 8 -0.87 -12.48 -2.91
C SER A 8 -1.73 -13.23 -3.92
N THR A 9 -2.80 -13.91 -3.49
CA THR A 9 -3.74 -14.52 -4.46
C THR A 9 -4.69 -13.49 -5.07
N GLY A 10 -4.46 -12.20 -4.80
CA GLY A 10 -5.13 -11.08 -5.42
C GLY A 10 -4.50 -10.61 -6.75
N PRO A 11 -5.03 -9.53 -7.34
CA PRO A 11 -4.54 -8.86 -8.53
C PRO A 11 -3.07 -8.47 -8.41
N ASP A 12 -2.43 -8.30 -9.57
CA ASP A 12 -1.08 -7.75 -9.64
C ASP A 12 -0.98 -6.45 -8.84
N GLY A 13 0.09 -6.31 -8.06
CA GLY A 13 0.32 -5.17 -7.16
C GLY A 13 -0.29 -5.32 -5.77
N THR A 14 -1.07 -6.37 -5.51
CA THR A 14 -1.56 -6.65 -4.16
C THR A 14 -0.50 -7.34 -3.28
N ILE A 15 -0.53 -7.03 -1.99
CA ILE A 15 0.22 -7.72 -0.94
C ILE A 15 -0.71 -8.46 0.02
N PRO A 16 -0.25 -9.52 0.70
CA PRO A 16 -1.03 -10.17 1.75
C PRO A 16 -1.50 -9.17 2.83
N VAL A 17 -2.74 -9.30 3.29
CA VAL A 17 -3.32 -8.41 4.32
C VAL A 17 -2.49 -8.43 5.62
N ASN A 18 -1.92 -9.57 5.99
CA ASN A 18 -1.05 -9.68 7.16
C ASN A 18 0.25 -8.88 7.02
N ASP A 19 0.77 -8.77 5.79
CA ASP A 19 1.97 -7.98 5.52
C ASP A 19 1.62 -6.49 5.65
N ALA A 20 0.49 -6.06 5.09
CA ALA A 20 -0.03 -4.70 5.27
C ALA A 20 -0.24 -4.31 6.75
N ILE A 21 -0.79 -5.22 7.56
CA ILE A 21 -0.94 -5.03 9.01
C ILE A 21 0.44 -4.87 9.67
N THR A 22 1.42 -5.67 9.27
CA THR A 22 2.78 -5.62 9.80
C THR A 22 3.47 -4.31 9.44
N LEU A 23 3.40 -3.90 8.18
CA LEU A 23 3.94 -2.63 7.71
C LEU A 23 3.38 -1.43 8.49
N THR A 24 2.05 -1.35 8.60
CA THR A 24 1.41 -0.24 9.34
C THR A 24 1.66 -0.31 10.85
N ARG A 25 1.86 -1.51 11.42
CA ARG A 25 2.28 -1.66 12.83
C ARG A 25 3.68 -1.09 13.03
N ASN A 26 4.63 -1.42 12.16
CA ASN A 26 5.99 -0.92 12.24
C ASN A 26 6.04 0.61 12.16
N TRP A 27 5.22 1.21 11.30
CA TRP A 27 5.06 2.67 11.26
C TRP A 27 4.57 3.25 12.60
N ARG A 28 3.52 2.67 13.20
CA ARG A 28 3.04 3.11 14.52
C ARG A 28 4.10 2.94 15.61
N THR A 29 4.87 1.85 15.57
CA THR A 29 5.99 1.62 16.50
C THR A 29 7.10 2.65 16.31
N TYR A 30 7.48 2.97 15.07
CA TYR A 30 8.44 4.02 14.76
C TYR A 30 7.98 5.38 15.31
N LEU A 31 6.72 5.77 15.07
CA LEU A 31 6.17 7.03 15.58
C LEU A 31 6.19 7.11 17.11
N ALA A 32 5.97 5.99 17.81
CA ALA A 32 5.97 5.96 19.27
C ALA A 32 7.39 6.04 19.87
N ALA A 33 8.42 5.56 19.15
CA ALA A 33 9.78 5.44 19.65
C ALA A 33 10.74 6.51 19.12
N SER A 34 10.51 7.04 17.92
CA SER A 34 11.43 7.91 17.20
C SER A 34 11.16 9.38 17.50
N GLN A 35 12.24 10.16 17.63
CA GLN A 35 12.22 11.62 17.58
C GLN A 35 12.66 12.16 16.21
N GLN A 36 12.94 11.26 15.26
CA GLN A 36 13.41 11.63 13.93
C GLN A 36 12.25 12.12 13.07
N GLY A 37 12.49 13.19 12.30
CA GLY A 37 11.55 13.64 11.28
C GLY A 37 11.33 12.56 10.23
N PHE A 38 10.10 12.46 9.73
CA PHE A 38 9.82 11.62 8.57
C PHE A 38 10.39 12.30 7.32
N ILE A 39 11.31 11.62 6.63
CA ILE A 39 12.13 12.20 5.55
C ILE A 39 11.65 11.81 4.14
N ALA A 40 10.65 10.94 4.03
CA ALA A 40 10.04 10.59 2.75
C ALA A 40 9.35 11.83 2.15
N GLN A 41 9.70 12.16 0.91
CA GLN A 41 9.17 13.32 0.21
C GLN A 41 8.03 12.94 -0.74
N SER A 42 8.14 11.77 -1.36
CA SER A 42 7.16 11.27 -2.30
C SER A 42 7.21 9.76 -2.41
N PHE A 43 6.17 9.21 -3.03
CA PHE A 43 6.03 7.79 -3.30
C PHE A 43 5.65 7.62 -4.76
N SER A 44 6.36 6.73 -5.47
CA SER A 44 5.99 6.36 -6.82
C SER A 44 4.97 5.22 -6.77
N ILE A 45 3.72 5.50 -7.13
CA ILE A 45 2.65 4.50 -7.23
C ILE A 45 2.49 4.11 -8.71
N PRO A 46 2.71 2.84 -9.10
CA PRO A 46 2.43 2.34 -10.44
C PRO A 46 0.96 2.57 -10.85
N ILE A 47 0.75 3.03 -12.09
CA ILE A 47 -0.60 3.31 -12.60
C ILE A 47 -1.49 2.06 -12.65
N VAL A 48 -0.88 0.89 -12.81
CA VAL A 48 -1.59 -0.40 -12.83
C VAL A 48 -2.31 -0.68 -11.51
N ASP A 49 -1.82 -0.18 -10.38
CA ASP A 49 -2.45 -0.40 -9.08
C ASP A 49 -3.77 0.35 -9.00
N PHE A 50 -3.80 1.59 -9.49
CA PHE A 50 -5.05 2.35 -9.58
C PHE A 50 -6.02 1.71 -10.56
N GLN A 51 -5.54 1.19 -11.69
CA GLN A 51 -6.38 0.47 -12.64
C GLN A 51 -6.99 -0.79 -12.03
N ASN A 52 -6.21 -1.56 -11.26
CA ASN A 52 -6.68 -2.74 -10.56
C ASN A 52 -7.65 -2.37 -9.44
N ILE A 53 -7.35 -1.35 -8.63
CA ILE A 53 -8.28 -0.83 -7.62
C ILE A 53 -9.64 -0.52 -8.25
N LEU A 54 -9.68 0.23 -9.35
CA LEU A 54 -10.92 0.58 -10.04
C LEU A 54 -11.62 -0.63 -10.67
N THR A 55 -10.85 -1.58 -11.21
CA THR A 55 -11.39 -2.78 -11.87
C THR A 55 -12.05 -3.72 -10.87
N TYR A 56 -11.41 -3.95 -9.72
CA TYR A 56 -11.88 -4.89 -8.70
C TYR A 56 -12.79 -4.24 -7.64
N ASN A 57 -12.90 -2.91 -7.63
CA ASN A 57 -13.75 -2.16 -6.71
C ASN A 57 -14.53 -1.07 -7.46
N PRO A 58 -15.50 -1.44 -8.31
CA PRO A 58 -16.26 -0.47 -9.10
C PRO A 58 -17.06 0.53 -8.25
N ASP A 59 -17.42 0.14 -7.03
CA ASP A 59 -18.16 0.97 -6.08
C ASP A 59 -17.23 1.71 -5.08
N ALA A 60 -15.91 1.63 -5.27
CA ALA A 60 -14.98 2.37 -4.42
C ALA A 60 -15.18 3.88 -4.60
N GLU A 61 -15.46 4.57 -3.50
CA GLU A 61 -15.62 6.02 -3.46
C GLU A 61 -14.30 6.76 -3.22
N ALA A 62 -13.30 6.05 -2.65
CA ALA A 62 -11.98 6.59 -2.38
C ALA A 62 -10.93 5.49 -2.26
N VAL A 63 -9.66 5.92 -2.16
CA VAL A 63 -8.54 5.09 -1.73
C VAL A 63 -7.96 5.71 -0.47
N ARG A 64 -7.84 4.90 0.59
CA ARG A 64 -7.11 5.28 1.79
C ARG A 64 -5.67 4.83 1.65
N ALA A 65 -4.76 5.78 1.83
CA ALA A 65 -3.32 5.51 1.86
C ALA A 65 -2.82 5.51 3.30
N TYR A 66 -2.24 4.40 3.73
CA TYR A 66 -1.53 4.29 5.01
C TYR A 66 -0.03 4.31 4.78
N ILE A 67 0.71 4.89 5.71
CA ILE A 67 2.17 4.73 5.75
C ILE A 67 2.49 3.45 6.53
N GLY A 68 3.36 2.62 5.97
CA GLY A 68 3.94 1.45 6.59
C GLY A 68 5.47 1.48 6.49
N LEU A 69 6.15 0.69 7.32
CA LEU A 69 7.60 0.48 7.25
C LEU A 69 7.90 -1.01 7.20
N GLU A 70 8.86 -1.46 6.37
CA GLU A 70 9.35 -2.84 6.47
C GLU A 70 10.04 -3.08 7.82
N SER A 71 10.69 -2.05 8.37
CA SER A 71 11.28 -2.07 9.70
C SER A 71 10.94 -0.82 10.51
N ALA A 72 10.53 -1.01 11.77
CA ALA A 72 10.21 0.09 12.69
C ALA A 72 11.42 0.97 13.05
N THR A 73 12.64 0.59 12.68
CA THR A 73 13.86 1.35 12.94
C THR A 73 14.46 1.99 11.68
N ASP A 74 13.84 1.78 10.51
CA ASP A 74 14.33 2.27 9.23
C ASP A 74 13.25 3.11 8.52
N PRO A 75 13.28 4.45 8.66
CA PRO A 75 12.30 5.32 8.00
C PRO A 75 12.43 5.34 6.47
N LEU A 76 13.55 4.87 5.90
CA LEU A 76 13.73 4.74 4.45
C LEU A 76 13.12 3.43 3.90
N SER A 77 12.66 2.54 4.77
CA SER A 77 11.86 1.37 4.39
C SER A 77 10.36 1.69 4.21
N ALA A 78 10.03 2.98 4.08
CA ALA A 78 8.66 3.42 4.02
C ALA A 78 7.92 2.97 2.76
N LYS A 79 6.67 2.57 2.97
CA LYS A 79 5.73 2.15 1.94
C LYS A 79 4.39 2.84 2.12
N LEU A 80 3.65 3.07 1.04
CA LEU A 80 2.22 3.33 1.09
C LEU A 80 1.46 2.03 0.86
N VAL A 81 0.54 1.77 1.77
CA VAL A 81 -0.43 0.70 1.69
C VAL A 81 -1.74 1.33 1.24
N LEU A 82 -2.19 1.02 0.03
CA LEU A 82 -3.39 1.56 -0.57
C LEU A 82 -4.55 0.57 -0.38
N VAL A 83 -5.68 1.08 0.13
CA VAL A 83 -6.87 0.28 0.41
C VAL A 83 -8.10 0.99 -0.18
N PRO A 84 -8.90 0.33 -1.04
CA PRO A 84 -10.15 0.90 -1.51
C PRO A 84 -11.14 1.09 -0.37
N VAL A 85 -11.92 2.16 -0.45
CA VAL A 85 -12.96 2.52 0.51
C VAL A 85 -14.33 2.42 -0.15
N VAL A 86 -15.24 1.66 0.46
CA VAL A 86 -16.65 1.53 0.08
C VAL A 86 -17.50 1.81 1.32
N ASP A 87 -18.50 2.68 1.21
CA ASP A 87 -19.35 3.11 2.33
C ASP A 87 -18.55 3.57 3.57
N GLY A 88 -17.46 4.30 3.35
CA GLY A 88 -16.55 4.77 4.39
C GLY A 88 -15.67 3.70 5.05
N GLN A 89 -15.73 2.43 4.61
CA GLN A 89 -14.98 1.31 5.17
C GLN A 89 -13.90 0.79 4.24
N ASP A 90 -12.78 0.36 4.83
CA ASP A 90 -11.66 -0.24 4.14
C ASP A 90 -12.01 -1.67 3.68
N VAL A 91 -11.86 -1.94 2.38
CA VAL A 91 -12.13 -3.26 1.79
C VAL A 91 -10.81 -4.01 1.61
N LEU A 92 -10.46 -4.88 2.56
CA LEU A 92 -9.16 -5.57 2.61
C LEU A 92 -9.08 -6.82 1.73
N PHE A 93 -10.22 -7.39 1.32
CA PHE A 93 -10.30 -8.63 0.58
C PHE A 93 -11.23 -8.46 -0.62
N ILE A 94 -10.95 -9.15 -1.72
CA ILE A 94 -11.76 -9.08 -2.94
C ILE A 94 -12.96 -10.00 -2.79
N ASP A 95 -14.16 -9.44 -2.96
CA ASP A 95 -15.37 -10.24 -3.10
C ASP A 95 -15.46 -10.79 -4.53
N THR A 96 -15.14 -12.08 -4.67
CA THR A 96 -15.24 -12.82 -5.94
C THR A 96 -16.66 -13.27 -6.25
N THR A 97 -17.61 -13.07 -5.32
CA THR A 97 -19.01 -13.48 -5.43
C THR A 97 -19.94 -12.33 -5.78
N THR A 98 -19.60 -11.09 -5.39
CA THR A 98 -20.35 -9.87 -5.70
C THR A 98 -19.38 -8.70 -5.92
N PRO A 99 -19.33 -8.07 -7.09
CA PRO A 99 -18.59 -6.82 -7.27
C PRO A 99 -19.09 -5.78 -6.24
N GLY A 100 -18.17 -5.21 -5.45
CA GLY A 100 -18.50 -4.20 -4.43
C GLY A 100 -19.03 -4.73 -3.09
N GLY A 101 -19.08 -6.04 -2.88
CA GLY A 101 -19.51 -6.63 -1.61
C GLY A 101 -18.45 -6.52 -0.50
N VAL A 102 -18.90 -6.30 0.74
CA VAL A 102 -18.04 -6.24 1.96
C VAL A 102 -17.58 -7.62 2.45
N GLY A 103 -17.70 -8.67 1.63
CA GLY A 103 -17.38 -10.07 1.96
C GLY A 103 -16.36 -10.68 1.02
N GLY A 104 -15.09 -10.30 1.15
CA GLY A 104 -14.03 -10.83 0.29
C GLY A 104 -13.58 -12.26 0.61
N ASP A 105 -13.03 -12.95 -0.39
CA ASP A 105 -12.28 -14.18 -0.17
C ASP A 105 -11.04 -13.86 0.68
N PRO A 106 -10.89 -14.45 1.88
CA PRO A 106 -9.76 -14.15 2.77
C PRO A 106 -8.39 -14.49 2.17
N ASN A 107 -8.36 -15.26 1.08
CA ASN A 107 -7.12 -15.55 0.37
C ASN A 107 -6.78 -14.46 -0.65
N SER A 108 -7.79 -13.77 -1.20
CA SER A 108 -7.66 -12.80 -2.29
C SER A 108 -7.53 -11.38 -1.73
N SER A 109 -6.30 -10.91 -1.53
CA SER A 109 -6.04 -9.56 -1.00
C SER A 109 -6.53 -8.47 -1.95
N ASN A 110 -7.01 -7.38 -1.36
CA ASN A 110 -7.36 -6.13 -2.06
C ASN A 110 -6.52 -4.95 -1.57
N VAL A 111 -5.39 -5.25 -0.94
CA VAL A 111 -4.45 -4.26 -0.40
C VAL A 111 -3.26 -4.16 -1.33
N TYR A 112 -2.96 -2.96 -1.81
CA TYR A 112 -1.89 -2.71 -2.77
C TYR A 112 -0.69 -2.08 -2.05
N ASP A 113 0.52 -2.60 -2.31
CA ASP A 113 1.79 -2.02 -1.84
C ASP A 113 2.72 -1.93 -3.02
N LEU A 114 2.91 -0.72 -3.52
CA LEU A 114 3.92 -0.49 -4.53
C LEU A 114 4.34 0.96 -4.42
N THR A 115 5.20 1.23 -3.45
CA THR A 115 5.84 2.54 -3.39
C THR A 115 7.31 2.41 -3.07
N ASN A 116 8.13 2.75 -4.05
CA ASN A 116 9.49 3.11 -3.76
C ASN A 116 9.47 4.53 -3.18
N VAL A 117 9.96 4.68 -1.96
CA VAL A 117 10.07 5.98 -1.28
C VAL A 117 11.19 6.82 -1.89
N CYS A 118 10.94 8.12 -2.06
CA CYS A 118 11.97 9.09 -2.39
C CYS A 118 12.39 9.86 -1.12
N PRO A 119 13.70 9.94 -0.82
CA PRO A 119 14.83 9.17 -1.39
C PRO A 119 14.81 7.68 -0.99
N PRO A 120 15.45 6.76 -1.76
CA PRO A 120 16.42 7.01 -2.84
C PRO A 120 15.87 7.02 -4.27
N THR A 121 14.64 6.56 -4.52
CA THR A 121 14.04 6.51 -5.87
C THR A 121 13.30 7.81 -6.19
N CYS A 122 14.04 8.90 -6.22
CA CYS A 122 13.46 10.22 -6.48
C CYS A 122 13.10 10.43 -7.95
N ALA A 123 12.20 11.39 -8.18
CA ALA A 123 11.96 11.93 -9.51
C ALA A 123 13.29 12.35 -10.15
N ALA A 124 13.37 12.26 -11.49
CA ALA A 124 14.55 12.71 -12.21
C ALA A 124 14.93 14.14 -11.79
N THR A 125 16.23 14.41 -11.71
CA THR A 125 16.77 15.74 -11.39
C THR A 125 16.08 16.82 -12.21
N GLY A 126 15.50 17.82 -11.53
CA GLY A 126 14.78 18.95 -12.15
C GLY A 126 13.24 18.89 -12.11
N SER A 127 12.63 17.93 -11.40
CA SER A 127 11.21 18.07 -11.06
C SER A 127 11.02 19.17 -10.00
N PRO A 128 10.15 20.18 -10.22
CA PRO A 128 9.92 21.26 -9.26
C PRO A 128 9.24 20.78 -7.97
N LEU A 129 8.80 19.51 -7.92
CA LEU A 129 8.24 18.85 -6.74
C LEU A 129 9.29 18.07 -5.94
N SER A 130 10.54 18.00 -6.43
CA SER A 130 11.67 17.30 -5.78
C SER A 130 12.83 18.22 -5.40
N GLU A 131 12.67 19.54 -5.56
CA GLU A 131 13.65 20.56 -5.14
C GLU A 131 13.46 20.99 -3.68
#